data_AF-J9E8V7-F1
#
_entry.id   AF-J9E8V7-F1
#
_cell.length_a   1.000
_cell.length_b   1.000
_cell.length_c   1.000
_cell.angle_alpha   90.00
_cell.angle_beta   90.00
_cell.angle_gamma   90.00
#
_symmetry.space_group_name_H-M   'P 1'
#
loop_
_entity.id
_entity.type
_entity.pdbx_description
1 polymer ?
#
loop_
_entity_poly.entity_id
_entity_poly.type
_entity_poly.pdbx_seq_one_letter_code
_entity_poly.pdbx_strand_id
1 'polypeptide(L)' 'MLHCRRCHACHKGMFCNKKCQVLGWKDHRSECKAFKSHDAIANIEVRLLGRIVTRYK' A
#
# COMPACT_ATOMS: atom_id res chain seq x y z
N MET A 1 -18.64 9.61 7.14
CA MET A 1 -17.53 9.37 6.19
C MET A 1 -16.23 9.36 6.99
N LEU A 2 -15.49 8.25 7.00
CA LEU A 2 -14.16 8.20 7.62
C LEU A 2 -13.17 8.99 6.75
N HIS A 3 -12.57 10.05 7.30
CA HIS A 3 -11.60 10.87 6.59
C HIS A 3 -10.24 10.14 6.58
N CYS A 4 -9.99 9.33 5.56
CA CYS A 4 -8.70 8.66 5.36
C CYS A 4 -7.67 9.59 4.71
N ARG A 5 -6.41 9.49 5.16
CA ARG A 5 -5.25 10.18 4.56
C ARG A 5 -4.60 9.28 3.51
N ARG A 6 -4.27 9.85 2.36
CA ARG A 6 -3.51 9.16 1.31
C ARG A 6 -2.03 9.13 1.65
N CYS A 7 -1.37 8.05 1.25
CA CYS A 7 0.09 7.97 1.27
C CYS A 7 0.67 9.05 0.36
N HIS A 8 1.52 9.92 0.89
CA HIS A 8 2.12 11.02 0.12
C HIS A 8 3.00 10.55 -1.05
N ALA A 9 3.56 9.33 -0.96
CA ALA A 9 4.51 8.83 -1.96
C ALA A 9 3.83 8.24 -3.21
N CYS A 10 2.71 7.54 -3.05
CA CYS A 10 2.02 6.85 -4.16
C CYS A 10 0.60 7.36 -4.40
N HIS A 11 0.02 8.12 -3.48
CA HIS A 11 -1.37 8.59 -3.50
C HIS A 11 -2.46 7.50 -3.58
N LYS A 12 -2.12 6.20 -3.66
CA LYS A 12 -3.09 5.10 -3.72
C LYS A 12 -3.40 4.47 -2.34
N GLY A 13 -2.39 4.34 -1.46
CA GLY A 13 -2.60 3.80 -0.10
C GLY A 13 -3.40 4.75 0.78
N MET A 14 -4.39 4.25 1.53
CA MET A 14 -5.24 5.04 2.43
C MET A 14 -5.15 4.54 3.87
N PHE A 15 -5.06 5.47 4.83
CA PHE A 15 -4.92 5.17 6.25
C PHE A 15 -5.72 6.16 7.10
N CYS A 16 -6.24 5.75 8.25
CA CYS A 16 -7.00 6.64 9.13
C CYS A 16 -6.16 7.85 9.61
N ASN A 17 -4.87 7.62 9.89
CA ASN A 17 -3.93 8.62 10.40
C ASN A 17 -2.47 8.13 10.23
N LYS A 18 -1.51 8.94 10.70
CA LYS A 18 -0.07 8.63 10.65
C LYS A 18 0.28 7.34 11.40
N LYS A 19 -0.38 7.02 12.52
CA LYS A 19 -0.15 5.79 13.29
C LYS A 19 -0.53 4.56 12.45
N CYS A 20 -1.71 4.57 11.81
CA CYS A 20 -2.12 3.49 10.90
C CYS A 20 -1.20 3.38 9.67
N GLN A 21 -0.71 4.51 9.14
CA GLN A 21 0.24 4.50 8.03
C GLN A 21 1.58 3.86 8.42
N VAL A 22 2.12 4.18 9.59
CA VAL A 22 3.37 3.58 10.11
C VAL A 22 3.18 2.09 10.36
N LEU A 23 2.08 1.68 11.00
CA LEU A 23 1.77 0.27 11.24
C LEU A 23 1.62 -0.52 9.93
N GLY A 24 0.92 0.05 8.94
CA GLY A 24 0.74 -0.56 7.63
C GLY A 24 1.96 -0.49 6.71
N TRP A 25 3.03 0.20 7.10
CA TRP A 25 4.18 0.43 6.23
C TRP A 25 4.89 -0.87 5.85
N LYS A 26 4.93 -1.86 6.75
CA LYS A 26 5.54 -3.17 6.47
C LYS A 26 4.97 -3.84 5.22
N ASP A 27 3.65 -3.81 5.07
CA ASP A 27 2.97 -4.43 3.92
C ASP A 27 2.85 -3.45 2.74
N HIS A 28 2.76 -2.14 3.02
CA HIS A 28 2.62 -1.13 1.99
C HIS A 28 3.91 -0.80 1.26
N ARG A 29 5.11 -0.92 1.87
CA ARG A 29 6.38 -0.43 1.29
C ARG A 29 6.64 -0.94 -0.13
N SER A 30 6.50 -2.26 -0.35
CA SER A 30 6.70 -2.88 -1.66
C SER A 30 5.60 -2.48 -2.66
N GLU A 31 4.34 -2.49 -2.23
CA GLU A 31 3.21 -1.99 -3.04
C GLU A 31 3.37 -0.51 -3.42
N CYS A 32 3.87 0.31 -2.51
CA CYS A 32 4.07 1.74 -2.70
C CYS A 32 5.04 2.00 -3.86
N LYS A 33 6.15 1.26 -3.91
CA LYS A 33 7.11 1.32 -5.02
C LYS A 33 6.48 0.87 -6.34
N ALA A 34 5.67 -0.20 -6.31
CA ALA A 34 4.97 -0.68 -7.50
C ALA A 34 3.98 0.35 -8.04
N PHE A 35 3.13 0.94 -7.19
CA PHE A 35 2.17 1.99 -7.58
C PHE A 35 2.81 3.28 -8.09
N LYS A 36 4.05 3.58 -7.68
CA LYS A 36 4.81 4.71 -8.26
C LYS A 36 5.34 4.41 -9.66
N SER A 37 5.57 3.14 -9.96
CA SER A 37 6.20 2.71 -11.22
C SER A 37 5.16 2.37 -12.29
N HIS A 38 3.95 2.00 -11.88
CA HIS A 38 2.83 1.66 -12.74
C HIS A 38 1.57 2.41 -12.29
N ASP A 39 0.89 3.11 -13.20
CA ASP A 39 -0.32 3.87 -12.85
C ASP A 39 -1.58 2.98 -12.68
N ALA A 40 -1.45 1.68 -12.94
CA ALA A 40 -2.51 0.71 -12.73
C ALA A 40 -2.48 0.12 -11.30
N ILE A 41 -3.65 0.02 -10.67
CA ILE A 41 -3.83 -0.78 -9.46
C ILE A 41 -4.21 -2.20 -9.89
N ALA A 42 -3.35 -3.17 -9.60
CA ALA A 42 -3.66 -4.58 -9.85
C ALA A 42 -4.87 -5.03 -9.02
N ASN A 43 -5.53 -6.10 -9.47
CA ASN A 43 -6.66 -6.69 -8.76
C ASN A 43 -6.26 -7.18 -7.35
N ILE A 44 -7.26 -7.49 -6.52
CA ILE A 44 -7.04 -7.85 -5.12
C ILE A 44 -6.18 -9.11 -4.94
N GLU A 45 -6.36 -10.11 -5.80
CA GLU A 45 -5.64 -11.39 -5.73
C GLU A 45 -4.14 -11.19 -6.00
N VAL A 46 -3.81 -10.43 -7.04
CA VAL A 46 -2.42 -10.09 -7.40
C VAL A 46 -1.75 -9.28 -6.29
N ARG A 47 -2.47 -8.32 -5.71
CA ARG A 47 -1.94 -7.52 -4.60
C ARG A 47 -1.71 -8.36 -3.34
N LEU A 48 -2.63 -9.26 -3.02
CA LEU A 48 -2.49 -10.18 -1.90
C LEU A 48 -1.29 -11.11 -2.09
N LEU A 49 -1.17 -11.73 -3.27
CA LEU A 49 -0.02 -12.56 -3.62
C LEU A 49 1.30 -11.78 -3.48
N GLY A 50 1.34 -10.53 -3.94
CA GLY A 50 2.49 -9.64 -3.77
C GLY A 50 2.91 -9.46 -2.30
N ARG A 51 1.94 -9.30 -1.37
CA ARG A 51 2.24 -9.22 0.08
C ARG A 51 2.78 -10.53 0.65
N ILE A 52 2.25 -11.67 0.21
CA ILE A 52 2.72 -12.99 0.65
C ILE A 52 4.18 -13.18 0.21
N VAL A 53 4.45 -13.02 -1.09
CA VAL A 53 5.79 -13.22 -1.66
C VAL A 53 6.82 -12.26 -1.05
N THR A 54 6.47 -11.00 -0.82
CA THR A 54 7.41 -10.01 -0.26
C THR A 54 7.62 -10.15 1.25
N ARG A 55 6.82 -10.94 1.96
CA ARG A 55 7.01 -11.19 3.40
C ARG A 55 8.13 -12.19 3.69
N TYR A 56 8.42 -13.08 2.73
CA TYR A 56 9.41 -14.15 2.84
C TYR A 56 10.68 -13.87 2.01
N LYS A 57 10.83 -12.65 1.49
CA LYS A 57 12.07 -12.15 0.91
C LYS A 57 12.88 -11.41 1.97
#